data_AF-A0A4Y3P899-F1
#
_entry.id   AF-A0A4Y3P899-F1
#
_cell.length_a   1.000
_cell.length_b   1.000
_cell.length_c   1.000
_cell.angle_alpha   90.00
_cell.angle_beta   90.00
_cell.angle_gamma   90.00
#
_symmetry.space_group_name_H-M   'P 1'
#
loop_
_entity.id
_entity.type
_entity.pdbx_description
1 polymer ?
#
loop_
_entity_poly.entity_id
_entity_poly.type
_entity_poly.pdbx_seq_one_letter_code
_entity_poly.pdbx_strand_id
1 'polypeptide(L)'
;MDKLYGGQRMLRGALHNALWMWENATIMIADIPHRLLRPDESIRHYQMLANMFMFAERSQVYLDDAQYQTERFGVFHEGKGTLLSIPPKYL
;
A
#
# COMPACT_ATOMS: atom_id res chain seq x y z
N MET A 1 5.71 26.77 -39.66
CA MET A 1 6.01 25.32 -39.53
C MET A 1 6.58 24.95 -38.15
N ASP A 2 6.55 25.83 -37.14
CA ASP A 2 7.25 25.62 -35.85
C ASP A 2 6.43 25.00 -34.71
N LYS A 3 5.11 24.86 -34.86
CA LYS A 3 4.25 24.34 -33.77
C LYS A 3 4.21 22.82 -33.66
N LEU A 4 4.66 22.08 -34.69
CA LEU A 4 4.65 20.61 -34.71
C LEU A 4 5.92 20.00 -34.06
N TYR A 5 7.06 20.69 -34.18
CA TYR A 5 8.34 20.23 -33.60
C TYR A 5 8.40 20.35 -32.08
N GLY A 6 7.73 21.35 -31.48
CA GLY A 6 7.67 21.52 -30.04
C GLY A 6 6.91 20.41 -29.32
N GLY A 7 5.79 19.97 -29.90
CA GLY A 7 4.97 18.87 -29.37
C GLY A 7 5.70 17.53 -29.42
N GLN A 8 6.38 17.24 -30.54
CA GLN A 8 7.13 15.98 -30.70
C GLN A 8 8.33 15.90 -29.74
N ARG A 9 8.99 17.04 -29.47
CA ARG A 9 10.10 17.13 -28.50
C ARG A 9 9.62 16.99 -27.05
N MET A 10 8.48 17.59 -26.70
CA MET A 10 7.84 17.38 -25.39
C MET A 10 7.40 15.93 -25.19
N LEU A 11 6.79 15.30 -26.21
CA LEU A 11 6.34 13.92 -26.13
C LEU A 11 7.52 12.96 -25.95
N ARG A 12 8.65 13.22 -26.65
CA ARG A 12 9.87 12.43 -26.51
C ARG A 12 10.52 12.61 -25.13
N GLY A 13 10.48 13.82 -24.57
CA GLY A 13 10.92 14.09 -23.20
C GLY A 13 10.03 13.44 -22.15
N ALA A 14 8.71 13.48 -22.34
CA ALA A 14 7.74 12.84 -21.46
C ALA A 14 7.87 11.31 -21.49
N LEU A 15 8.05 10.71 -22.67
CA LEU A 15 8.30 9.28 -22.82
C LEU A 15 9.64 8.87 -22.20
N HIS A 16 10.70 9.65 -22.41
CA HIS A 16 12.00 9.41 -21.79
C HIS A 16 11.89 9.46 -20.25
N ASN A 17 11.20 10.45 -19.70
CA ASN A 17 11.00 10.56 -18.25
C ASN A 17 10.13 9.41 -17.72
N ALA A 18 9.07 9.01 -18.43
CA ALA A 18 8.24 7.88 -18.04
C ALA A 18 9.00 6.56 -18.07
N LEU A 19 9.81 6.33 -19.10
CA LEU A 19 10.69 5.16 -19.20
C LEU A 19 11.78 5.19 -18.13
N TRP A 20 12.41 6.33 -17.89
CA TRP A 20 13.41 6.48 -16.84
C TRP A 20 12.81 6.27 -15.46
N MET A 21 11.62 6.81 -15.20
CA MET A 21 10.87 6.54 -13.97
C MET A 21 10.47 5.08 -13.86
N TRP A 22 10.15 4.38 -14.96
CA TRP A 22 9.79 2.97 -14.93
C TRP A 22 11.02 2.06 -14.70
N GLU A 23 12.14 2.34 -15.38
CA GLU A 23 13.42 1.65 -15.19
C GLU A 23 14.00 1.86 -13.79
N ASN A 24 13.78 3.05 -13.20
CA ASN A 24 14.29 3.41 -11.88
C ASN A 24 13.21 3.36 -10.78
N ALA A 25 11.97 2.99 -11.11
CA ALA A 25 10.95 2.65 -10.13
C ALA A 25 11.42 1.38 -9.45
N THR A 26 12.16 1.57 -8.37
CA THR A 26 12.69 0.50 -7.55
C THR A 26 11.49 -0.32 -7.09
N ILE A 27 11.33 -1.53 -7.65
CA ILE A 27 10.46 -2.54 -7.05
C ILE A 27 11.15 -2.94 -5.76
N MET A 28 10.92 -2.14 -4.72
CA MET A 28 11.33 -2.50 -3.38
C MET A 28 10.37 -3.60 -2.95
N ILE A 29 10.74 -4.85 -3.25
CA ILE A 29 10.20 -6.02 -2.55
C ILE A 29 10.75 -5.89 -1.13
N ALA A 30 10.12 -5.02 -0.33
CA ALA A 30 10.28 -5.05 1.11
C ALA A 30 9.83 -6.45 1.51
N ASP A 31 10.71 -7.20 2.16
CA ASP A 31 10.36 -8.45 2.82
C ASP A 31 9.10 -8.18 3.64
N ILE A 32 7.95 -8.66 3.17
CA ILE A 32 6.67 -8.45 3.85
C ILE A 32 6.82 -9.28 5.11
N PRO A 33 6.92 -8.68 6.32
CA PRO A 33 6.99 -9.49 7.52
C PRO A 33 5.67 -10.26 7.58
N HIS A 34 5.71 -11.54 7.23
CA HIS A 34 4.56 -12.43 7.34
C HIS A 34 4.36 -12.70 8.83
N ARG A 35 3.68 -11.76 9.49
CA ARG A 35 3.35 -11.86 10.90
C ARG A 35 1.95 -12.41 11.03
N LEU A 36 1.86 -13.68 11.39
CA LEU A 36 0.59 -14.28 11.81
C LEU A 36 0.31 -13.79 13.24
N LEU A 37 -0.74 -12.99 13.40
CA LEU A 37 -1.21 -12.56 14.71
C LEU A 37 -2.02 -13.67 15.36
N ARG A 38 -1.70 -13.99 16.61
CA ARG A 38 -2.54 -14.86 17.43
C ARG A 38 -3.80 -14.11 17.89
N PRO A 39 -4.90 -14.81 18.24
CA PRO A 39 -6.14 -14.15 18.65
C PRO A 39 -5.99 -13.20 19.84
N ASP A 40 -5.09 -13.51 20.77
CA ASP A 40 -4.79 -12.72 21.97
C ASP A 40 -3.82 -11.55 21.71
N GLU A 41 -3.16 -11.54 20.55
CA GLU A 41 -2.26 -10.46 20.17
C GLU A 41 -3.02 -9.28 19.57
N SER A 42 -2.43 -8.10 19.72
CA SER A 42 -2.96 -6.87 19.12
C SER A 42 -1.86 -6.09 18.43
N ILE A 43 -2.24 -5.40 17.36
CA ILE A 43 -1.44 -4.33 16.75
C ILE A 43 -2.12 -3.01 17.13
N ARG A 44 -1.35 -2.04 17.63
CA ARG A 44 -1.86 -0.72 17.98
C ARG A 44 -1.01 0.35 17.31
N HIS A 45 -1.64 1.18 16.50
CA HIS A 45 -1.03 2.34 15.81
C HIS A 45 0.28 2.00 15.09
N TYR A 46 0.36 0.83 14.46
CA TYR A 46 1.51 0.48 13.64
C TYR A 46 1.51 1.33 12.38
N GLN A 47 2.52 2.18 12.25
CA GLN A 47 2.70 2.97 11.03
C GLN A 47 3.33 2.08 9.95
N MET A 48 2.62 1.91 8.84
CA MET A 48 3.13 1.10 7.73
C MET A 48 4.39 1.72 7.13
N LEU A 49 5.49 0.96 7.13
CA LEU A 49 6.79 1.42 6.65
C LEU A 49 6.87 1.50 5.11
N ALA A 50 6.01 0.75 4.44
CA ALA A 50 5.87 0.69 2.99
C ALA A 50 4.39 0.42 2.65
N ASN A 51 4.06 0.35 1.36
CA ASN A 51 2.75 -0.11 0.93
C ASN A 51 2.57 -1.58 1.36
N MET A 52 1.40 -1.91 1.91
CA MET A 52 1.11 -3.24 2.43
C MET A 52 -0.18 -3.78 1.84
N PHE A 53 -0.18 -5.10 1.61
CA PHE A 53 -1.37 -5.87 1.31
C PHE A 53 -1.67 -6.77 2.50
N MET A 54 -2.90 -6.71 3.02
CA MET A 54 -3.29 -7.41 4.23
C MET A 54 -4.51 -8.29 3.98
N PHE A 55 -4.46 -9.50 4.54
CA PHE A 55 -5.58 -10.42 4.60
C PHE A 55 -6.01 -10.58 6.07
N ALA A 56 -7.29 -10.37 6.34
CA ALA A 56 -7.84 -10.47 7.69
C ALA A 56 -9.09 -11.35 7.71
N GLU A 57 -9.05 -12.45 8.47
CA GLU A 57 -10.19 -13.35 8.63
C GLU A 57 -10.98 -13.00 9.90
N ARG A 58 -12.28 -12.73 9.80
CA ARG A 58 -13.21 -12.47 10.93
C ARG A 58 -12.82 -11.34 11.90
N SER A 59 -11.99 -10.39 11.49
CA SER A 59 -11.33 -9.43 12.39
C SER A 59 -11.92 -8.03 12.30
N GLN A 60 -11.75 -7.26 13.37
CA GLN A 60 -11.86 -5.82 13.32
C GLN A 60 -10.51 -5.24 12.91
N VAL A 61 -10.51 -4.33 11.93
CA VAL A 61 -9.31 -3.69 11.40
C VAL A 61 -9.54 -2.18 11.39
N TYR A 62 -8.59 -1.43 11.92
CA TYR A 62 -8.56 0.02 11.86
C TYR A 62 -7.45 0.46 10.93
N LEU A 63 -7.80 1.29 9.94
CA LEU A 63 -6.88 1.92 9.00
C LEU A 63 -7.10 3.43 9.14
N ASP A 64 -6.12 4.10 9.72
CA ASP A 64 -6.25 5.47 10.21
C ASP A 64 -7.49 5.61 11.12
N ASP A 65 -8.43 6.47 10.76
CA ASP A 65 -9.66 6.70 11.51
C ASP A 65 -10.83 5.80 11.05
N ALA A 66 -10.63 4.99 10.02
CA ALA A 66 -11.66 4.13 9.45
C ALA A 66 -11.65 2.74 10.11
N GLN A 67 -12.85 2.28 10.49
CA GLN A 67 -13.07 0.96 11.07
C GLN A 67 -13.72 0.02 10.07
N TYR A 68 -13.16 -1.18 9.93
CA TYR A 68 -13.66 -2.26 9.10
C TYR A 68 -13.89 -3.51 9.93
N GLN A 69 -15.10 -4.06 9.86
CA GLN A 69 -15.42 -5.38 10.41
C GLN A 69 -15.42 -6.40 9.27
N THR A 70 -14.54 -7.41 9.33
CA THR A 70 -14.56 -8.50 8.35
C THR A 70 -15.42 -9.65 8.87
N GLU A 71 -16.42 -10.09 8.10
CA GLU A 71 -17.31 -11.19 8.53
C GLU A 71 -16.71 -12.57 8.26
N ARG A 72 -16.15 -12.79 7.07
CA ARG A 72 -15.37 -13.99 6.74
C ARG A 72 -13.94 -13.62 6.46
N PHE A 73 -13.70 -12.81 5.44
CA PHE A 73 -12.38 -12.30 5.08
C PHE A 73 -12.49 -10.85 4.62
N GLY A 74 -11.42 -10.10 4.81
CA GLY A 74 -11.21 -8.78 4.25
C GLY A 74 -9.82 -8.69 3.64
N VAL A 75 -9.72 -7.95 2.55
CA VAL A 75 -8.47 -7.70 1.84
C VAL A 75 -8.29 -6.20 1.75
N PHE A 76 -7.15 -5.72 2.23
CA PHE A 76 -6.84 -4.31 2.32
C PHE A 76 -5.52 -4.02 1.61
N HIS A 77 -5.46 -2.91 0.90
CA HIS A 77 -4.24 -2.40 0.31
C HIS A 77 -4.07 -0.97 0.76
N GLU A 78 -3.03 -0.70 1.54
CA GLU A 78 -2.78 0.60 2.13
C GLU A 78 -1.35 1.06 1.90
N GLY A 79 -1.19 2.37 1.95
CA GLY A 79 0.06 3.04 1.63
C GLY A 79 1.02 3.12 2.82
N LYS A 80 2.27 3.44 2.50
CA LYS A 80 3.24 3.91 3.50
C LYS A 80 2.64 5.05 4.32
N GLY A 81 2.76 4.95 5.65
CA GLY A 81 2.31 5.97 6.59
C GLY A 81 0.93 5.72 7.20
N THR A 82 0.11 4.84 6.60
CA THR A 82 -1.18 4.44 7.18
C THR A 82 -1.00 3.84 8.57
N LEU A 83 -1.86 4.21 9.51
CA LEU A 83 -1.89 3.67 10.85
C LEU A 83 -2.78 2.43 10.90
N LEU A 84 -2.17 1.28 11.17
CA LEU A 84 -2.88 0.02 11.37
C LEU A 84 -3.11 -0.23 12.86
N SER A 85 -4.35 -0.53 13.23
CA SER A 85 -4.65 -1.21 14.50
C SER A 85 -5.52 -2.44 14.28
N ILE A 86 -5.18 -3.52 14.97
CA ILE A 86 -5.96 -4.76 15.02
C ILE A 86 -6.13 -5.10 16.49
N PRO A 87 -7.33 -4.90 17.08
CA PRO A 87 -7.59 -5.31 18.45
C PRO A 87 -7.55 -6.83 18.58
N PRO A 88 -7.32 -7.36 19.79
CA PRO A 88 -7.35 -8.79 20.02
C PRO A 88 -8.76 -9.32 19.77
N LYS A 89 -8.83 -10.56 19.30
CA LYS A 89 -10.06 -11.34 19.27
C LYS A 89 -10.20 -12.11 20.56
N TYR A 90 -11.14 -11.68 21.38
CA TYR A 90 -11.67 -12.52 22.45
C TYR A 90 -12.65 -13.51 21.82
N LEU A 91 -12.31 -14.80 21.86
CA LEU A 91 -13.22 -15.90 21.51
C LEU A 91 -14.34 -16.03 22.54
#